data_AF-A0AAV9XCA0-F1
#
_entry.id   AF-A0AAV9XCA0-F1
#
_cell.length_a   1.000
_cell.length_b   1.000
_cell.length_c   1.000
_cell.angle_alpha   90.00
_cell.angle_beta   90.00
_cell.angle_gamma   90.00
#
_symmetry.space_group_name_H-M   'P 1'
#
loop_
_entity.id
_entity.type
_entity.pdbx_description
1 polymer ?
#
loop_
_entity_poly.entity_id
_entity_poly.type
_entity_poly.pdbx_seq_one_letter_code
_entity_poly.pdbx_strand_id
1 'polypeptide(L)' 'MSTPSLELWTASANTPFSPVIGKSLHGTVAFFLLAIGAVLTIIFSINKSLALAPVIAIPASIAFGIGSVYAMAAGGVYV' A
#
# COMPACT_ATOMS: atom_id res chain seq x y z
N MET A 1 21.86 -6.23 -36.00
CA MET A 1 20.64 -6.96 -35.61
C MET A 1 20.17 -6.38 -34.28
N SER A 2 18.92 -5.93 -34.19
CA SER A 2 18.28 -5.52 -32.94
C SER A 2 18.09 -6.75 -32.04
N THR A 3 18.35 -6.61 -30.74
CA THR A 3 18.03 -7.67 -29.79
C THR A 3 16.53 -7.63 -29.48
N PRO A 4 15.87 -8.77 -29.20
CA PRO A 4 14.44 -8.81 -28.91
C PRO A 4 13.99 -7.85 -27.79
N SER A 5 14.86 -7.61 -26.79
CA SER A 5 14.57 -6.65 -25.70
C SER A 5 14.53 -5.20 -26.18
N LEU A 6 15.35 -4.83 -27.16
CA LEU A 6 15.40 -3.47 -27.71
C LEU A 6 14.15 -3.16 -28.56
N GLU A 7 13.64 -4.17 -29.26
CA GLU A 7 12.40 -4.05 -30.04
C GLU A 7 11.19 -3.88 -29.11
N LEU A 8 11.12 -4.66 -28.03
CA LEU A 8 10.07 -4.52 -27.01
C LEU A 8 10.11 -3.16 -26.32
N TRP A 9 11.31 -2.67 -25.98
CA TRP A 9 11.50 -1.32 -25.42
C TRP A 9 10.93 -0.25 -26.36
N THR A 10 11.29 -0.31 -27.64
CA THR A 10 10.85 0.67 -28.64
C THR A 10 9.34 0.59 -28.88
N ALA A 11 8.77 -0.62 -28.90
CA ALA A 11 7.33 -0.83 -29.03
C ALA A 11 6.53 -0.28 -27.84
N SER A 12 7.12 -0.27 -26.64
CA SER A 12 6.47 0.22 -25.41
C SER A 12 6.43 1.76 -25.29
N ALA A 13 7.04 2.51 -26.22
CA ALA A 13 7.16 3.97 -26.15
C ALA A 13 5.80 4.69 -26.04
N ASN A 14 4.73 4.11 -26.58
CA ASN A 14 3.38 4.68 -26.55
C ASN A 14 2.50 4.14 -25.40
N THR A 15 3.05 3.28 -24.54
CA THR A 15 2.35 2.68 -23.39
C THR A 15 3.10 3.00 -22.09
N PRO A 16 3.09 4.27 -21.64
CA PRO A 16 3.80 4.66 -20.44
C PRO A 16 3.21 3.96 -19.21
N PHE A 17 4.07 3.65 -18.25
CA PHE A 17 3.64 3.12 -16.96
C PHE A 17 2.77 4.16 -16.23
N SER A 18 1.59 3.71 -15.80
CA SER A 18 0.69 4.50 -14.96
C SER A 18 0.51 3.79 -13.63
N PRO A 19 0.96 4.37 -12.50
CA PRO A 19 0.82 3.73 -11.21
C PRO A 19 -0.64 3.73 -10.77
N VAL A 20 -1.06 2.66 -10.07
CA VAL A 20 -2.41 2.55 -9.51
C VAL A 20 -2.69 3.69 -8.52
N ILE A 21 -1.69 4.08 -7.73
CA ILE A 21 -1.76 5.22 -6.81
C ILE A 21 -0.70 6.25 -7.23
N GLY A 22 -1.13 7.47 -7.50
CA GLY A 22 -0.23 8.57 -7.85
C GLY A 22 0.65 9.00 -6.67
N LYS A 23 1.88 9.44 -6.96
CA LYS A 23 2.86 9.89 -5.95
C LYS A 23 2.32 10.96 -5.00
N SER A 24 1.50 11.88 -5.49
CA SER A 24 0.88 12.94 -4.68
C SER A 24 -0.11 12.40 -3.63
N LEU A 25 -0.60 11.18 -3.80
CA LEU A 25 -1.58 10.55 -2.89
C LEU A 25 -0.94 9.64 -1.86
N HIS A 26 0.36 9.33 -1.93
CA HIS A 26 1.01 8.40 -1.00
C HIS A 26 0.80 8.81 0.46
N GLY A 27 0.97 10.10 0.79
CA GLY A 27 0.76 10.60 2.16
C GLY A 27 -0.69 10.48 2.62
N THR A 28 -1.64 10.83 1.75
CA THR A 28 -3.07 10.73 2.04
C THR A 28 -3.49 9.28 2.28
N VAL A 29 -3.09 8.36 1.39
CA VAL A 29 -3.40 6.93 1.51
C VAL A 29 -2.77 6.35 2.78
N ALA A 30 -1.51 6.68 3.06
CA ALA A 30 -0.82 6.28 4.28
C ALA A 30 -1.57 6.73 5.54
N PHE A 31 -1.94 8.01 5.60
CA PHE A 31 -2.64 8.58 6.76
C PHE A 31 -3.94 7.83 7.07
N PHE A 32 -4.80 7.65 6.07
CA PHE A 32 -6.08 6.97 6.30
C PHE A 32 -5.91 5.50 6.66
N LEU A 33 -5.04 4.77 5.97
CA LEU A 33 -4.81 3.35 6.26
C LEU A 33 -4.20 3.14 7.66
N LEU A 34 -3.23 3.97 8.05
CA LEU A 34 -2.63 3.90 9.39
C LEU A 34 -3.61 4.33 10.48
N ALA A 35 -4.43 5.36 10.25
CA ALA A 35 -5.45 5.80 11.20
C ALA A 35 -6.52 4.70 11.40
N ILE A 36 -7.01 4.10 10.32
CA ILE A 36 -7.96 2.98 10.37
C ILE A 36 -7.33 1.78 11.09
N GLY A 37 -6.10 1.41 10.72
CA GLY A 37 -5.36 0.34 11.37
C GLY A 37 -5.21 0.59 12.88
N ALA A 38 -4.79 1.79 13.28
CA ALA A 38 -4.64 2.17 14.69
C ALA A 38 -5.97 2.09 15.45
N VAL A 39 -7.06 2.62 14.90
CA VAL A 39 -8.40 2.56 15.52
C VAL A 39 -8.86 1.11 15.69
N LEU A 40 -8.74 0.28 14.66
CA LEU A 40 -9.13 -1.13 14.75
C LEU A 40 -8.26 -1.90 15.74
N THR A 41 -6.95 -1.64 15.79
CA THR A 41 -6.05 -2.20 16.80
C THR A 41 -6.48 -1.80 18.21
N ILE A 42 -6.84 -0.53 18.44
CA ILE A 42 -7.33 -0.05 19.74
C ILE A 42 -8.63 -0.79 20.11
N ILE A 43 -9.59 -0.89 19.19
CA ILE A 43 -10.86 -1.60 19.41
C ILE A 43 -10.61 -3.07 19.78
N PHE A 44 -9.76 -3.77 19.03
CA PHE A 44 -9.38 -5.15 19.34
C PHE A 44 -8.66 -5.27 20.68
N SER A 45 -7.83 -4.29 21.05
CA SER A 45 -7.07 -4.30 22.29
C SER A 45 -7.96 -4.20 23.55
N ILE A 46 -9.12 -3.53 23.44
CA ILE A 46 -10.09 -3.39 24.53
C ILE A 46 -10.81 -4.71 24.80
N ASN A 47 -11.14 -5.48 23.75
CA ASN A 47 -11.80 -6.78 23.88
C ASN A 47 -11.07 -7.84 23.03
N LYS A 48 -9.99 -8.38 23.59
CA LYS A 48 -9.15 -9.38 22.93
C LYS A 48 -9.83 -10.74 22.90
N SER A 49 -10.70 -10.92 21.90
CA SER A 49 -11.32 -12.20 21.60
C SER A 49 -10.75 -12.79 20.32
N LEU A 50 -10.29 -14.04 20.38
CA LEU A 50 -9.80 -14.75 19.21
C LEU A 50 -10.89 -14.92 18.13
N ALA A 51 -12.16 -14.98 18.56
CA ALA A 51 -13.31 -15.02 17.65
C ALA A 51 -13.51 -13.70 16.87
N LEU A 52 -13.10 -12.56 17.44
CA LEU A 52 -13.15 -11.25 16.77
C LEU A 52 -11.92 -10.98 15.90
N ALA A 53 -10.86 -11.79 16.03
CA ALA A 53 -9.61 -11.57 15.32
C ALA A 53 -9.76 -11.53 13.79
N PRO A 54 -10.54 -12.43 13.15
CA PRO A 54 -10.71 -12.39 11.69
C PRO A 54 -11.39 -11.12 11.19
N VAL A 55 -12.27 -10.52 12.00
CA VAL A 55 -13.09 -9.37 11.61
C VAL A 55 -12.41 -8.05 11.97
N ILE A 56 -11.60 -8.02 13.03
CA ILE A 56 -10.99 -6.77 13.52
C ILE A 56 -9.46 -6.81 13.39
N ALA A 57 -8.80 -7.82 13.97
CA ALA A 57 -7.34 -7.86 14.01
C ALA A 57 -6.69 -8.05 12.63
N ILE A 58 -7.27 -8.93 11.79
CA ILE A 58 -6.75 -9.15 10.43
C ILE A 58 -6.89 -7.88 9.57
N PRO A 59 -8.07 -7.23 9.46
CA PRO A 59 -8.18 -5.96 8.75
C PRO A 59 -7.30 -4.86 9.32
N ALA A 60 -7.16 -4.78 10.66
CA ALA A 60 -6.25 -3.83 11.29
C ALA A 60 -4.81 -4.03 10.81
N SER A 61 -4.32 -5.27 10.80
CA SER A 61 -2.97 -5.62 10.35
C SER A 61 -2.75 -5.32 8.87
N ILE A 62 -3.74 -5.60 8.02
CA ILE A 62 -3.67 -5.31 6.58
C ILE A 62 -3.59 -3.79 6.36
N ALA A 63 -4.46 -3.03 7.01
CA ALA A 63 -4.46 -1.57 6.91
C ALA A 63 -3.13 -0.98 7.40
N PHE A 64 -2.60 -1.47 8.51
CA PHE A 64 -1.32 -1.00 9.05
C PHE A 64 -0.13 -1.36 8.14
N GLY A 65 -0.11 -2.59 7.61
CA GLY A 65 0.95 -3.05 6.71
C GLY A 65 0.99 -2.32 5.38
N ILE A 66 -0.17 -2.11 4.74
CA ILE A 66 -0.23 -1.34 3.49
C ILE A 66 0.02 0.15 3.76
N GLY A 67 -0.53 0.68 4.85
CA GLY A 67 -0.34 2.08 5.24
C GLY A 67 1.12 2.44 5.52
N SER A 68 1.89 1.54 6.13
CA SER A 68 3.31 1.78 6.41
C SER A 68 4.16 1.87 5.14
N VAL A 69 3.87 1.03 4.13
CA VAL A 69 4.54 1.09 2.82
C VAL A 69 4.29 2.44 2.14
N TYR A 70 3.03 2.92 2.14
CA TYR A 70 2.73 4.25 1.59
C TYR A 70 3.32 5.39 2.43
N ALA A 71 3.46 5.23 3.75
CA ALA A 71 4.12 6.22 4.60
C ALA A 71 5.60 6.35 4.26
N MET A 72 6.30 5.23 4.05
CA MET A 72 7.68 5.21 3.57
C MET A 72 7.79 5.88 2.19
N ALA A 73 6.90 5.53 1.26
CA ALA A 73 6.87 6.11 -0.08
C ALA A 73 6.52 7.61 -0.10
N ALA A 74 5.77 8.09 0.90
CA ALA A 74 5.51 9.51 1.11
C ALA A 74 6.75 10.24 1.65
N GLY A 75 7.55 9.58 2.50
CA GLY A 75 8.84 10.07 2.99
C GLY A 75 9.98 9.99 1.96
N GLY A 76 9.72 9.43 0.76
CA GLY A 76 10.69 9.33 -0.33
C GLY A 76 11.50 8.02 -0.34
N VAL A 77 11.19 7.06 0.52
CA VAL A 77 11.80 5.73 0.52
C VAL A 77 10.88 4.77 -0.24
N TYR A 78 11.34 4.29 -1.39
CA TYR A 78 10.60 3.37 -2.25
C TYR A 78 11.18 1.95 -2.11
N VAL A 79 10.30 0.95 -2.06
CA VAL A 79 10.64 -0.48 -2.07
C VAL A 79 10.31 -1.07 -3.43
#